data_AF-A0A6I4IUE8-F1
#
_entry.id   AF-A0A6I4IUE8-F1
#
_cell.length_a   1.000
_cell.length_b   1.000
_cell.length_c   1.000
_cell.angle_alpha   90.00
_cell.angle_beta   90.00
_cell.angle_gamma   90.00
#
_symmetry.space_group_name_H-M   'P 1'
#
loop_
_entity.id
_entity.type
_entity.pdbx_description
1 polymer ?
#
loop_
_entity_poly.entity_id
_entity_poly.type
_entity_poly.pdbx_seq_one_letter_code
_entity_poly.pdbx_strand_id
1 'polypeptide(L)'
;MRDLKINILNEDGQLMGFLIDREIMSGLYITFDYNKVAQNYESFKINYQKPRKSELNSVVFNMDDITVISTQLDADNHVQFLFEENLSLKKLRKVPENIIPSSFKKIIRSAYKTFCEKEFITGVAS
;
A
#
# COMPACT_ATOMS: atom_id res chain seq x y z
N MET A 1 -12.91 -5.81 19.38
CA MET A 1 -12.79 -6.43 18.04
C MET A 1 -11.34 -6.83 17.84
N ARG A 2 -11.04 -7.94 17.17
CA ARG A 2 -9.65 -8.29 16.84
C ARG A 2 -9.19 -7.41 15.69
N ASP A 3 -7.99 -6.83 15.80
CA ASP A 3 -7.38 -6.14 14.69
C ASP A 3 -7.04 -7.13 13.58
N LEU A 4 -7.41 -6.78 12.34
CA LEU A 4 -7.01 -7.52 11.16
C LEU A 4 -5.57 -7.15 10.80
N LYS A 5 -4.77 -8.14 10.43
CA LYS A 5 -3.38 -7.94 10.04
C LYS A 5 -2.97 -8.87 8.91
N ILE A 6 -2.07 -8.38 8.06
CA ILE A 6 -1.35 -9.17 7.07
C ILE A 6 0.07 -9.36 7.61
N ASN A 7 0.53 -10.61 7.71
CA ASN A 7 1.90 -10.87 8.13
C ASN A 7 2.82 -10.79 6.90
N ILE A 8 3.87 -9.98 6.99
CA ILE A 8 4.83 -9.72 5.93
C ILE A 8 6.20 -10.10 6.45
N LEU A 9 6.96 -10.82 5.63
CA LEU A 9 8.34 -11.14 5.94
C LEU A 9 9.21 -9.94 5.55
N ASN A 10 10.02 -9.43 6.47
CA ASN A 10 11.01 -8.40 6.14
C ASN A 10 12.34 -9.02 5.67
N GLU A 11 13.27 -8.17 5.23
CA GLU A 11 14.60 -8.58 4.75
C GLU A 11 15.44 -9.31 5.83
N ASP A 12 15.15 -9.07 7.12
CA ASP A 12 15.78 -9.75 8.25
C ASP A 12 15.15 -11.13 8.57
N GLY A 13 14.17 -11.58 7.76
CA GLY A 13 13.44 -12.84 7.97
C GLY A 13 12.44 -12.79 9.13
N GLN A 14 12.08 -11.61 9.61
CA GLN A 14 11.12 -11.41 10.69
C GLN A 14 9.70 -11.18 10.14
N LEU A 15 8.73 -11.88 10.73
CA LEU A 15 7.31 -11.68 10.43
C LEU A 15 6.79 -10.42 11.12
N MET A 16 6.50 -9.40 10.33
CA MET A 16 5.92 -8.13 10.75
C MET A 16 4.43 -8.09 10.43
N GLY A 17 3.61 -7.59 11.34
CA GLY A 17 2.17 -7.45 11.11
C GLY A 17 1.84 -6.07 10.54
N PHE A 18 1.32 -6.01 9.33
CA PHE A 18 0.70 -4.79 8.79
C PHE A 18 -0.78 -4.76 9.14
N LEU A 19 -1.20 -3.75 9.89
CA LEU A 19 -2.56 -3.60 10.37
C LEU A 19 -3.46 -3.10 9.24
N ILE A 20 -4.62 -3.75 9.09
CA ILE A 20 -5.61 -3.40 8.07
C ILE A 20 -6.99 -3.16 8.70
N ASP A 21 -7.81 -2.40 7.98
CA ASP A 21 -9.23 -2.25 8.32
C ASP A 21 -10.10 -3.21 7.52
N ARG A 22 -9.78 -3.41 6.24
CA ARG A 22 -10.49 -4.34 5.38
C ARG A 22 -9.70 -4.71 4.13
N GLU A 23 -10.04 -5.86 3.58
CA GLU A 23 -9.75 -6.22 2.20
C GLU A 23 -10.81 -5.57 1.28
N ILE A 24 -10.36 -4.92 0.20
CA ILE A 24 -11.26 -4.36 -0.82
C ILE A 24 -11.54 -5.41 -1.90
N MET A 25 -10.49 -6.14 -2.28
CA MET A 25 -10.53 -7.26 -3.21
C MET A 25 -9.27 -8.11 -2.99
N SER A 26 -9.29 -9.35 -3.47
CA SER A 26 -8.13 -10.26 -3.45
C SER A 26 -6.83 -9.54 -3.82
N GLY A 27 -5.91 -9.49 -2.85
CA GLY A 27 -4.59 -8.86 -2.99
C GLY A 27 -4.59 -7.33 -2.88
N LEU A 28 -5.66 -6.70 -2.39
CA LEU A 28 -5.74 -5.25 -2.14
C LEU A 28 -6.48 -4.96 -0.83
N TYR A 29 -5.76 -4.33 0.09
CA TYR A 29 -6.23 -3.98 1.43
C TYR A 29 -6.14 -2.48 1.66
N ILE A 30 -6.93 -1.98 2.61
CA ILE A 30 -6.93 -0.58 3.01
C ILE A 30 -6.89 -0.44 4.53
N THR A 31 -6.16 0.59 4.96
CA THR A 31 -6.09 1.06 6.34
C THR A 31 -6.34 2.56 6.35
N PHE A 32 -7.24 3.02 7.19
CA PHE A 32 -7.62 4.43 7.36
C PHE A 32 -7.82 4.80 8.83
N ASP A 33 -7.85 3.83 9.75
CA ASP A 33 -7.73 4.10 11.18
C ASP A 33 -6.37 4.73 11.50
N TYR A 34 -6.40 5.90 12.14
CA TYR A 34 -5.19 6.67 12.44
C TYR A 34 -4.16 5.89 13.25
N ASN A 35 -4.59 5.15 14.28
CA ASN A 35 -3.67 4.43 15.15
C ASN A 35 -2.99 3.29 14.40
N LYS A 36 -3.74 2.56 13.56
CA LYS A 36 -3.18 1.51 12.71
C LYS A 36 -2.19 2.08 11.70
N VAL A 37 -2.54 3.19 11.06
CA VAL A 37 -1.66 3.87 10.11
C VAL A 37 -0.36 4.33 10.78
N ALA A 38 -0.44 4.94 11.96
CA ALA A 38 0.72 5.36 12.74
C ALA A 38 1.64 4.18 13.11
N GLN A 39 1.06 3.07 13.58
CA GLN A 39 1.82 1.85 13.90
C GLN A 39 2.46 1.20 12.67
N ASN A 40 1.77 1.20 11.53
CA ASN A 40 2.34 0.73 10.27
C ASN A 40 3.53 1.59 9.84
N TYR A 41 3.46 2.92 9.98
CA TYR A 41 4.59 3.79 9.68
C TYR A 41 5.81 3.48 10.54
N GLU A 42 5.60 3.32 11.85
CA GLU A 42 6.68 3.00 12.81
C GLU A 42 7.29 1.63 12.51
N SER A 43 6.44 0.61 12.37
CA SER A 43 6.87 -0.78 12.16
C SER A 43 7.66 -0.93 10.86
N PHE A 44 7.17 -0.34 9.77
CA PHE A 44 7.80 -0.48 8.45
C PHE A 44 8.82 0.63 8.15
N LYS A 45 9.15 1.49 9.14
CA LYS A 45 10.09 2.62 9.01
C LYS A 45 9.80 3.50 7.78
N ILE A 46 8.53 3.65 7.42
CA ILE A 46 8.12 4.42 6.25
C ILE A 46 8.29 5.90 6.59
N ASN A 47 9.33 6.53 6.03
CA ASN A 47 9.65 7.91 6.31
C ASN A 47 8.70 8.86 5.57
N TYR A 48 7.91 9.62 6.33
CA TYR A 48 7.09 10.69 5.81
C TYR A 48 7.88 12.00 5.89
N GLN A 49 8.49 12.42 4.78
CA GLN A 49 8.99 13.79 4.67
C GLN A 49 7.87 14.70 4.19
N LYS A 50 7.61 15.77 4.97
CA LYS A 50 6.62 16.83 4.72
C LYS A 50 6.47 17.09 3.20
N PRO A 51 5.34 16.70 2.62
CA PRO A 51 5.18 16.64 1.19
C PRO A 51 4.82 18.03 0.64
N ARG A 52 5.24 18.31 -0.59
CA ARG A 52 5.05 19.60 -1.25
C ARG A 52 3.58 19.76 -1.66
N LYS A 53 3.03 20.95 -1.43
CA LYS A 53 1.60 21.31 -1.36
C LYS A 53 0.68 21.08 -2.59
N SER A 54 1.02 20.25 -3.60
CA SER A 54 0.27 20.27 -4.88
C SER A 54 -0.20 18.95 -5.47
N GLU A 55 0.08 17.79 -4.90
CA GLU A 55 -0.46 16.50 -5.39
C GLU A 55 -0.81 15.62 -4.19
N LEU A 56 -1.70 14.64 -4.34
CA LEU A 56 -2.00 13.69 -3.26
C LEU A 56 -0.69 13.11 -2.72
N ASN A 57 -0.34 13.50 -1.50
CA ASN A 57 0.97 13.29 -0.93
C ASN A 57 1.17 11.80 -0.61
N SER A 58 1.64 11.06 -1.61
CA SER A 58 1.68 9.61 -1.58
C SER A 58 3.12 9.12 -1.59
N VAL A 59 3.44 8.24 -0.65
CA VAL A 59 4.71 7.53 -0.58
C VAL A 59 4.45 6.08 -0.96
N VAL A 60 5.29 5.54 -1.85
CA VAL A 60 5.26 4.14 -2.24
C VAL A 60 6.43 3.42 -1.59
N PHE A 61 6.13 2.40 -0.81
CA PHE A 61 7.09 1.52 -0.18
C PHE A 61 6.94 0.13 -0.77
N ASN A 62 8.01 -0.40 -1.36
CA ASN A 62 8.01 -1.72 -1.99
C ASN A 62 8.82 -2.68 -1.10
N MET A 63 8.32 -3.89 -0.94
CA MET A 63 9.02 -5.06 -0.40
C MET A 63 8.88 -6.20 -1.42
N ASP A 64 9.57 -7.31 -1.23
CA ASP A 64 9.64 -8.41 -2.20
C ASP A 64 8.25 -8.85 -2.71
N ASP A 65 7.30 -9.13 -1.81
CA ASP A 65 5.98 -9.68 -2.21
C ASP A 65 4.83 -8.65 -2.18
N ILE A 66 5.10 -7.44 -1.69
CA ILE A 66 4.05 -6.45 -1.43
C ILE A 66 4.47 -5.02 -1.76
N THR A 67 3.48 -4.18 -2.00
CA THR A 67 3.65 -2.73 -2.07
C THR A 67 2.66 -2.03 -1.16
N VAL A 68 3.16 -1.07 -0.39
CA VAL A 68 2.36 -0.17 0.44
C VAL A 68 2.37 1.23 -0.18
N ILE A 69 1.19 1.77 -0.44
CA ILE A 69 0.99 3.18 -0.79
C ILE A 69 0.41 3.87 0.43
N SER A 70 1.11 4.87 0.93
CA SER A 70 0.63 5.72 2.01
C SER A 70 0.31 7.10 1.46
N THR A 71 -0.96 7.50 1.49
CA THR A 71 -1.42 8.81 1.02
C THR A 71 -1.94 9.63 2.19
N GLN A 72 -1.41 10.84 2.33
CA GLN A 72 -1.99 11.83 3.22
C GLN A 72 -3.08 12.62 2.50
N LEU A 73 -4.26 12.67 3.11
CA LEU A 73 -5.40 13.46 2.66
C LEU A 73 -5.35 14.88 3.24
N ASP A 74 -5.04 14.99 4.54
CA ASP A 74 -4.80 16.24 5.26
C ASP A 74 -3.90 15.99 6.49
N ALA A 75 -3.76 16.96 7.39
CA ALA A 75 -2.85 16.86 8.53
C ALA A 75 -3.12 15.64 9.44
N ASP A 76 -4.38 15.23 9.56
CA ASP A 76 -4.83 14.20 10.50
C ASP A 76 -5.34 12.95 9.78
N ASN A 77 -5.75 13.06 8.51
CA ASN A 77 -6.31 11.96 7.73
C ASN A 77 -5.29 11.35 6.78
N HIS A 78 -4.97 10.09 7.02
CA HIS A 78 -4.05 9.29 6.23
C HIS A 78 -4.74 7.99 5.81
N VAL A 79 -4.45 7.54 4.59
CA VAL A 79 -4.93 6.27 4.06
C VAL A 79 -3.75 5.47 3.53
N GLN A 80 -3.72 4.18 3.85
CA GLN A 80 -2.76 3.24 3.32
C GLN A 80 -3.46 2.18 2.48
N PHE A 81 -2.88 1.87 1.32
CA PHE A 81 -3.23 0.72 0.50
C PHE A 81 -2.08 -0.26 0.53
N LEU A 82 -2.36 -1.54 0.76
CA LEU A 82 -1.41 -2.61 0.59
C LEU A 82 -1.89 -3.49 -0.56
N PHE A 83 -1.01 -3.81 -1.50
CA PHE A 83 -1.31 -4.81 -2.51
C PHE A 83 -0.18 -5.81 -2.70
N GLU A 84 -0.57 -7.03 -3.06
CA GLU A 84 0.30 -8.16 -3.36
C GLU A 84 0.57 -8.25 -4.88
N GLU A 85 1.55 -9.05 -5.29
CA GLU A 85 1.87 -9.30 -6.71
C GLU A 85 0.66 -9.79 -7.52
N ASN A 86 -0.25 -10.54 -6.91
CA ASN A 86 -1.42 -11.12 -7.55
C ASN A 86 -2.56 -10.11 -7.86
N LEU A 87 -2.35 -8.80 -7.62
CA LEU A 87 -3.35 -7.76 -7.84
C LEU A 87 -3.89 -7.75 -9.28
N SER A 88 -5.19 -7.97 -9.43
CA SER A 88 -5.83 -7.89 -10.75
C SER A 88 -6.22 -6.45 -11.12
N LEU A 89 -5.45 -5.79 -11.99
CA LEU A 89 -5.79 -4.46 -12.53
C LEU A 89 -7.16 -4.42 -13.23
N LYS A 90 -7.60 -5.54 -13.82
CA LYS A 90 -8.93 -5.67 -14.43
C LYS A 90 -10.04 -5.59 -13.36
N LYS A 91 -9.83 -6.22 -12.20
CA LYS A 91 -10.76 -6.14 -11.06
C LYS A 91 -10.70 -4.76 -10.39
N LEU A 92 -9.51 -4.18 -10.20
CA LEU A 92 -9.32 -2.82 -9.66
C LEU A 92 -10.15 -1.78 -10.42
N ARG A 93 -10.15 -1.84 -11.76
CA ARG A 93 -10.95 -0.94 -12.60
C ARG A 93 -12.46 -1.06 -12.37
N LYS A 94 -12.94 -2.23 -11.95
CA LYS A 94 -14.37 -2.48 -11.68
C LYS A 94 -14.78 -2.10 -10.25
N VAL A 95 -13.83 -1.80 -9.36
CA VAL A 95 -14.16 -1.36 -8.01
C VAL A 95 -14.95 -0.04 -8.09
N PRO A 96 -16.12 0.07 -7.45
CA PRO A 96 -16.92 1.29 -7.42
C PRO A 96 -16.15 2.53 -6.94
N GLU A 97 -16.50 3.70 -7.46
CA GLU A 97 -15.82 4.97 -7.17
C GLU A 97 -15.97 5.44 -5.72
N ASN A 98 -17.10 5.09 -5.09
CA ASN A 98 -17.35 5.33 -3.67
C ASN A 98 -16.54 4.42 -2.73
N ILE A 99 -15.89 3.37 -3.26
CA ILE A 99 -14.98 2.49 -2.49
C ILE A 99 -13.54 2.92 -2.71
N ILE A 100 -13.12 3.06 -3.97
CA ILE A 100 -11.81 3.61 -4.33
C ILE A 100 -12.00 4.68 -5.41
N PRO A 101 -11.72 5.95 -5.11
CA PRO A 101 -11.72 7.01 -6.11
C PRO A 101 -10.70 6.77 -7.24
N SER A 102 -10.98 7.30 -8.42
CA SER A 102 -10.17 7.13 -9.63
C SER A 102 -8.76 7.68 -9.47
N SER A 103 -8.57 8.72 -8.64
CA SER A 103 -7.25 9.24 -8.27
C SER A 103 -6.40 8.15 -7.61
N PHE A 104 -6.96 7.48 -6.60
CA PHE A 104 -6.29 6.36 -5.93
C PHE A 104 -6.07 5.16 -6.85
N LYS A 105 -7.06 4.79 -7.67
CA LYS A 105 -6.88 3.73 -8.68
C LYS A 105 -5.72 4.00 -9.62
N LYS A 106 -5.50 5.26 -10.02
CA LYS A 106 -4.35 5.66 -10.85
C LYS A 106 -3.03 5.48 -10.12
N ILE A 107 -2.94 5.88 -8.85
CA ILE A 107 -1.73 5.72 -8.03
C ILE A 107 -1.42 4.24 -7.82
N ILE A 108 -2.41 3.43 -7.43
CA ILE A 108 -2.27 1.97 -7.26
C ILE A 108 -1.79 1.32 -8.56
N ARG A 109 -2.42 1.64 -9.68
CA ARG A 109 -2.01 1.11 -10.99
C ARG A 109 -0.60 1.52 -11.36
N SER A 110 -0.18 2.75 -11.06
CA SER A 110 1.18 3.23 -11.35
C SER A 110 2.20 2.48 -10.50
N ALA A 111 1.97 2.37 -9.19
CA ALA A 111 2.85 1.66 -8.28
C ALA A 111 2.96 0.17 -8.64
N TYR A 112 1.85 -0.49 -8.97
CA TYR A 112 1.85 -1.89 -9.36
C TYR A 112 2.67 -2.17 -10.62
N LYS A 113 2.62 -1.27 -11.62
CA LYS A 113 3.47 -1.40 -12.81
C LYS A 113 4.95 -1.32 -12.46
N THR A 114 5.34 -0.35 -11.63
CA THR A 114 6.72 -0.19 -11.17
C THR A 114 7.19 -1.39 -10.36
N PHE A 115 6.32 -1.96 -9.53
CA PHE A 115 6.59 -3.19 -8.79
C PHE A 115 6.91 -4.35 -9.75
N CYS A 116 6.03 -4.64 -10.72
CA CYS A 116 6.28 -5.71 -11.71
C CYS A 116 7.53 -5.46 -12.58
N GLU A 117 7.82 -4.22 -12.93
CA GLU A 117 9.03 -3.87 -13.70
C GLU A 117 10.32 -4.15 -12.93
N LYS A 118 10.33 -3.94 -11.60
CA LYS A 118 11.50 -4.25 -10.75
C LYS A 118 11.72 -5.76 -10.63
N GLU A 119 10.66 -6.52 -10.37
CA GLU A 119 10.72 -7.99 -10.29
C GLU A 119 11.18 -8.62 -11.61
N PHE A 120 10.79 -8.04 -12.74
CA PHE A 120 11.27 -8.50 -14.05
C PHE A 120 12.78 -8.27 -14.24
N ILE A 121 13.34 -7.17 -13.72
CA ILE A 121 14.77 -6.88 -13.87
C ILE A 121 15.62 -7.75 -12.94
N THR A 122 15.17 -8.00 -11.71
CA THR A 122 15.87 -8.89 -10.76
C THR A 122 15.83 -10.35 -11.20
N GLY A 123 14.72 -10.81 -11.79
CA GLY A 123 14.58 -12.18 -12.30
C GLY A 123 15.41 -12.51 -13.54
N VAL A 124 15.83 -11.52 -14.33
CA VAL A 124 16.68 -11.72 -15.54
C VAL A 124 18.18 -11.63 -15.21
N ALA A 125 18.53 -11.06 -14.06
CA ALA A 125 19.92 -10.91 -13.60
C ALA A 125 20.40 -12.07 -12.68
N SER A 126 19.58 -13.13 -12.51
CA SER A 126 19.86 -14.30 -11.68
C SER A 126 20.25 -15.53 -12.51
#